data_AF-A0A7M7MJN2-F1
#
_entry.id   AF-A0A7M7MJN2-F1
#
_cell.length_a   1.000
_cell.length_b   1.000
_cell.length_c   1.000
_cell.angle_alpha   90.00
_cell.angle_beta   90.00
_cell.angle_gamma   90.00
#
_symmetry.space_group_name_H-M   'P 1'
#
loop_
_entity.id
_entity.type
_entity.pdbx_description
1 polymer ?
#
loop_
_entity_poly.entity_id
_entity_poly.type
_entity_poly.pdbx_seq_one_letter_code
_entity_poly.pdbx_strand_id
1 'polypeptide(L)'
;MPSYPAGTPDRIPHWVRLLDHVLALTIACPLVSLLWCGGFFLTDTYIYPNDKPFGYWLIFIVGTVVLCLTGCRNNMVTGVPFMCRHDRAELLFAATTRFHAKSYGSRLWSFCDQLFSIFVVQPSVILIWRGLWNIQDYTLLPKDPVKSANISCLAGTLVTIVLYLLQDSVAEITLALRPCARFGVELVWQQLAVASSVTLWRGQWVWFALIFEELASMWFVTLAAGWILTILNMGGLSTQLGAVPDPPLDIRTDVIRFPIDYVAQIYKTHVQYTALIKQQQQQQPGQRLSTSPLSKPLLKTNRGTAKALYPLLDEIQLPLPDSLPS
;
A
#
# COMPACT_ATOMS: atom_id res chain seq x y z
N MET A 1 41.17 -1.79 23.15
CA MET A 1 39.83 -2.19 22.67
C MET A 1 40.00 -2.73 21.26
N PRO A 2 39.57 -3.95 20.94
CA PRO A 2 39.72 -4.49 19.60
C PRO A 2 38.78 -3.72 18.65
N SER A 3 39.37 -3.15 17.61
CA SER A 3 38.69 -2.55 16.47
C SER A 3 37.92 -3.63 15.70
N TYR A 4 36.60 -3.54 15.66
CA TYR A 4 35.80 -4.32 14.72
C TYR A 4 36.16 -3.89 13.29
N PRO A 5 36.44 -4.83 12.38
CA PRO A 5 36.61 -4.49 10.97
C PRO A 5 35.28 -3.98 10.42
N ALA A 6 35.33 -2.87 9.67
CA ALA A 6 34.20 -2.36 8.92
C ALA A 6 33.77 -3.43 7.90
N GLY A 7 32.75 -4.20 8.24
CA GLY A 7 32.16 -5.18 7.35
C GLY A 7 31.62 -4.48 6.11
N THR A 8 32.03 -4.96 4.94
CA THR A 8 31.33 -4.72 3.68
C THR A 8 29.85 -5.05 3.88
N PRO A 9 28.88 -4.22 3.42
CA PRO A 9 27.48 -4.59 3.48
C PRO A 9 27.31 -5.91 2.72
N ASP A 10 26.84 -6.96 3.42
CA ASP A 10 26.64 -8.29 2.84
C ASP A 10 25.68 -8.16 1.65
N ARG A 11 26.24 -8.22 0.45
CA ARG A 11 25.51 -8.07 -0.79
C ARG A 11 24.65 -9.31 -0.98
N ILE A 12 23.35 -9.20 -0.71
CA ILE A 12 22.39 -10.29 -0.96
C ILE A 12 22.52 -10.72 -2.44
N PRO A 13 22.79 -12.00 -2.74
CA PRO A 13 22.93 -12.45 -4.12
C PRO A 13 21.66 -12.24 -4.95
N HIS A 14 21.79 -11.92 -6.25
CA HIS A 14 20.64 -11.69 -7.13
C HIS A 14 19.69 -12.90 -7.22
N TRP A 15 20.20 -14.13 -7.09
CA TRP A 15 19.37 -15.33 -7.10
C TRP A 15 18.48 -15.44 -5.86
N VAL A 16 18.91 -14.91 -4.70
CA VAL A 16 18.08 -14.86 -3.48
C VAL A 16 16.92 -13.90 -3.69
N ARG A 17 17.18 -12.70 -4.23
CA ARG A 17 16.12 -11.75 -4.60
C ARG A 17 15.15 -12.35 -5.62
N LEU A 18 15.65 -13.12 -6.58
CA LEU A 18 14.79 -13.83 -7.54
C LEU A 18 13.90 -14.86 -6.83
N LEU A 19 14.44 -15.60 -5.86
CA LEU A 19 13.65 -16.53 -5.05
C LEU A 19 12.56 -15.81 -4.24
N ASP A 20 12.84 -14.64 -3.68
CA ASP A 20 11.82 -13.84 -2.97
C ASP A 20 10.66 -13.45 -3.89
N HIS A 21 10.96 -13.00 -5.13
CA HIS A 21 9.93 -12.70 -6.12
C HIS A 21 9.13 -13.95 -6.53
N VAL A 22 9.80 -15.09 -6.72
CA VAL A 22 9.13 -16.36 -7.04
C VAL A 22 8.22 -16.78 -5.90
N LEU A 23 8.69 -16.71 -4.65
CA LEU A 23 7.88 -17.01 -3.46
C LEU A 23 6.68 -16.07 -3.34
N ALA A 24 6.88 -14.77 -3.55
CA ALA A 24 5.80 -13.78 -3.52
C ALA A 24 4.72 -14.10 -4.57
N LEU A 25 5.13 -14.36 -5.82
CA LEU A 25 4.20 -14.59 -6.93
C LEU A 25 3.51 -15.96 -6.86
N THR A 26 4.22 -17.02 -6.47
CA THR A 26 3.71 -18.40 -6.55
C THR A 26 3.08 -18.91 -5.27
N ILE A 27 3.41 -18.31 -4.12
CA ILE A 27 2.91 -18.74 -2.81
C ILE A 27 2.12 -17.62 -2.15
N ALA A 28 2.73 -16.45 -1.92
CA ALA A 28 2.08 -15.40 -1.15
C ALA A 28 0.82 -14.85 -1.84
N CYS A 29 0.90 -14.51 -3.13
CA CYS A 29 -0.23 -13.99 -3.90
C CYS A 29 -1.43 -14.96 -3.93
N PRO A 30 -1.27 -16.26 -4.23
CA PRO A 30 -2.38 -17.21 -4.14
C PRO A 30 -2.96 -17.33 -2.74
N LEU A 31 -2.15 -17.38 -1.69
CA LEU A 31 -2.64 -17.48 -0.31
C LEU A 31 -3.46 -16.25 0.10
N VAL A 32 -2.99 -15.05 -0.22
CA VAL A 32 -3.73 -13.81 0.02
C VAL A 32 -5.04 -13.81 -0.77
N SER A 33 -5.00 -14.21 -2.05
CA SER A 33 -6.19 -14.29 -2.89
C SER A 33 -7.22 -15.27 -2.32
N LEU A 34 -6.78 -16.43 -1.82
CA LEU A 34 -7.65 -17.42 -1.19
C LEU A 34 -8.26 -16.89 0.11
N LEU A 35 -7.50 -16.16 0.93
CA LEU A 35 -8.01 -15.57 2.16
C LEU A 35 -9.11 -14.54 1.87
N TRP A 36 -8.88 -13.65 0.91
CA TRP A 36 -9.86 -12.65 0.47
C TRP A 36 -11.10 -13.31 -0.14
N CYS A 37 -10.90 -14.22 -1.09
CA CYS A 37 -11.96 -14.92 -1.79
C CYS A 37 -12.81 -15.75 -0.81
N GLY A 38 -12.16 -16.51 0.08
CA GLY A 38 -12.81 -17.26 1.14
C GLY A 38 -13.60 -16.34 2.08
N GLY A 39 -13.02 -15.20 2.48
CA GLY A 39 -13.71 -14.18 3.28
C GLY A 39 -15.01 -13.69 2.63
N PHE A 40 -14.99 -13.40 1.32
CA PHE A 40 -16.19 -13.01 0.58
C PHE A 40 -17.25 -14.11 0.59
N PHE A 41 -16.88 -15.34 0.25
CA PHE A 41 -17.83 -16.46 0.25
C PHE A 41 -18.43 -16.74 1.62
N LEU A 42 -17.64 -16.64 2.69
CA LEU A 42 -18.13 -16.79 4.06
C LEU A 42 -19.18 -15.73 4.39
N THR A 43 -18.92 -14.47 4.03
CA THR A 43 -19.91 -13.40 4.26
C THR A 43 -21.20 -13.63 3.49
N ASP A 44 -21.13 -14.01 2.22
CA ASP A 44 -22.31 -14.22 1.38
C ASP A 44 -23.13 -15.45 1.79
N THR A 45 -22.48 -16.46 2.38
CA THR A 45 -23.12 -17.71 2.78
C THR A 45 -23.75 -17.61 4.17
N TYR A 46 -23.04 -17.01 5.12
CA TYR A 46 -23.42 -17.07 6.54
C TYR A 46 -24.07 -15.81 7.09
N ILE A 47 -23.84 -14.64 6.49
CA ILE A 47 -24.36 -13.37 7.04
C ILE A 47 -25.68 -13.02 6.35
N TYR A 48 -26.79 -13.21 7.07
CA TYR A 48 -28.15 -12.86 6.63
C TYR A 48 -28.47 -13.30 5.19
N PRO A 49 -28.41 -14.60 4.88
CA PRO A 49 -28.62 -15.10 3.50
C PRO A 49 -30.02 -14.77 2.96
N ASN A 50 -31.00 -14.60 3.84
CA ASN A 50 -32.40 -14.28 3.48
C ASN A 50 -32.65 -12.78 3.25
N ASP A 51 -31.80 -11.89 3.79
CA ASP A 51 -31.89 -10.44 3.61
C ASP A 51 -30.50 -9.87 3.33
N LYS A 52 -30.07 -10.07 2.08
CA LYS A 52 -28.73 -9.69 1.62
C LYS A 52 -28.46 -8.18 1.76
N PRO A 53 -29.37 -7.25 1.37
CA PRO A 53 -29.15 -5.83 1.57
C PRO A 53 -28.85 -5.47 3.03
N PHE A 54 -29.62 -5.99 3.98
CA PHE A 54 -29.34 -5.78 5.41
C PHE A 54 -27.99 -6.38 5.82
N GLY A 55 -27.70 -7.60 5.37
CA GLY A 55 -26.41 -8.27 5.61
C GLY A 55 -25.22 -7.44 5.18
N TYR A 56 -25.27 -6.79 4.01
CA TYR A 56 -24.17 -5.97 3.50
C TYR A 56 -23.95 -4.68 4.29
N TRP A 57 -25.03 -4.03 4.74
CA TRP A 57 -24.91 -2.90 5.67
C TRP A 57 -24.35 -3.34 7.02
N LEU A 58 -24.78 -4.49 7.53
CA LEU A 58 -24.30 -5.03 8.79
C LEU A 58 -22.81 -5.32 8.74
N ILE A 59 -22.30 -6.04 7.74
CA ILE A 59 -20.86 -6.34 7.65
C ILE A 59 -20.04 -5.07 7.50
N PHE A 60 -20.51 -4.08 6.74
CA PHE A 60 -19.84 -2.78 6.62
C PHE A 60 -19.71 -2.09 7.99
N ILE A 61 -20.82 -2.01 8.74
CA ILE A 61 -20.84 -1.40 10.07
C ILE A 61 -19.95 -2.18 11.04
N VAL A 62 -20.06 -3.51 11.06
CA VAL A 62 -19.27 -4.38 11.95
C VAL A 62 -17.78 -4.22 11.67
N GLY A 63 -17.36 -4.25 10.41
CA GLY A 63 -15.96 -4.05 10.03
C GLY A 63 -15.45 -2.67 10.46
N THR A 64 -16.22 -1.61 10.24
CA THR A 64 -15.87 -0.25 10.68
C THR A 64 -15.75 -0.16 12.20
N VAL A 65 -16.70 -0.73 12.95
CA VAL A 65 -16.69 -0.72 14.42
C VAL A 65 -15.49 -1.48 14.96
N VAL A 66 -15.18 -2.67 14.43
CA VAL A 66 -14.03 -3.46 14.88
C VAL A 66 -12.72 -2.70 14.65
N LEU A 67 -12.53 -2.07 13.48
CA LEU A 67 -11.33 -1.26 13.23
C LEU A 67 -11.23 -0.03 14.15
N CYS A 68 -12.36 0.61 14.46
CA CYS A 68 -12.38 1.73 15.41
C CYS A 68 -12.01 1.27 16.83
N LEU A 69 -12.59 0.16 17.31
CA LEU A 69 -12.34 -0.37 18.65
C LEU A 69 -10.91 -0.89 18.83
N THR A 70 -10.31 -1.39 17.76
CA THR A 70 -8.93 -1.89 17.75
C THR A 70 -7.89 -0.78 17.55
N GLY A 71 -8.31 0.41 17.11
CA GLY A 71 -7.43 1.51 16.76
C GLY A 71 -6.59 1.19 15.52
N CYS A 72 -7.21 0.61 14.49
CA CYS A 72 -6.59 0.28 13.21
C CYS A 72 -7.45 0.79 12.02
N ARG A 73 -8.12 1.95 12.18
CA ARG A 73 -8.98 2.52 11.12
C ARG A 73 -8.18 2.92 9.88
N ASN A 74 -6.89 3.22 10.02
CA ASN A 74 -6.01 3.52 8.88
C ASN A 74 -5.95 2.39 7.83
N ASN A 75 -6.17 1.13 8.22
CA ASN A 75 -6.24 -0.01 7.29
C ASN A 75 -7.38 0.09 6.27
N MET A 76 -8.37 0.98 6.48
CA MET A 76 -9.45 1.23 5.50
C MET A 76 -8.93 1.81 4.18
N VAL A 77 -7.82 2.57 4.23
CA VAL A 77 -7.30 3.37 3.11
C VAL A 77 -5.91 2.91 2.63
N THR A 78 -5.46 1.71 3.00
CA THR A 78 -4.13 1.16 2.63
C THR A 78 -4.08 0.52 1.24
N GLY A 79 -4.81 1.07 0.27
CA GLY A 79 -4.83 0.57 -1.10
C GLY A 79 -4.89 1.70 -2.13
N VAL A 80 -4.62 1.39 -3.40
CA VAL A 80 -4.83 2.37 -4.47
C VAL A 80 -6.32 2.74 -4.55
N PRO A 81 -6.69 4.01 -4.78
CA PRO A 81 -5.80 5.09 -5.22
C PRO A 81 -5.11 5.87 -4.07
N PHE A 82 -5.49 5.66 -2.82
CA PHE A 82 -5.05 6.46 -1.67
C PHE A 82 -3.68 6.07 -1.09
N MET A 83 -3.13 4.93 -1.49
CA MET A 83 -1.78 4.53 -1.15
C MET A 83 -1.00 4.16 -2.41
N CYS A 84 0.12 4.84 -2.65
CA CYS A 84 0.96 4.61 -3.82
C CYS A 84 2.42 4.93 -3.46
N ARG A 85 3.17 3.86 -3.18
CA ARG A 85 4.57 3.91 -2.73
C ARG A 85 5.43 2.94 -3.53
N HIS A 86 6.72 3.24 -3.57
CA HIS A 86 7.72 2.34 -4.13
C HIS A 86 8.12 1.33 -3.06
N ASP A 87 8.16 0.04 -3.41
CA ASP A 87 8.57 -1.00 -2.50
C ASP A 87 10.05 -0.83 -2.15
N ARG A 88 10.37 -0.77 -0.86
CA ARG A 88 11.77 -0.77 -0.37
C ARG A 88 11.92 -1.95 0.58
N ALA A 89 13.09 -2.58 0.59
CA ALA A 89 13.38 -3.71 1.48
C ALA A 89 13.06 -3.39 2.95
N GLU A 90 13.33 -2.15 3.37
CA GLU A 90 13.04 -1.65 4.72
C GLU A 90 11.54 -1.48 5.02
N LEU A 91 10.71 -1.27 3.99
CA LEU A 91 9.28 -0.93 4.12
C LEU A 91 8.36 -2.11 3.82
N LEU A 92 8.81 -3.09 3.04
CA LEU A 92 8.03 -4.28 2.65
C LEU A 92 7.63 -5.16 3.84
N PHE A 93 8.51 -5.27 4.84
CA PHE A 93 8.30 -6.09 6.04
C PHE A 93 8.22 -5.30 7.34
N ALA A 94 8.40 -3.97 7.27
CA ALA A 94 8.11 -3.08 8.40
C ALA A 94 6.61 -2.87 8.51
N ALA A 95 5.88 -3.91 8.89
CA ALA A 95 4.54 -3.75 9.41
C ALA A 95 4.63 -2.96 10.72
N THR A 96 3.93 -1.83 10.80
CA THR A 96 3.76 -1.09 12.05
C THR A 96 3.10 -2.02 13.06
N THR A 97 3.76 -2.32 14.19
CA THR A 97 3.20 -3.31 15.12
C THR A 97 2.24 -2.66 16.11
N ARG A 98 1.05 -3.25 16.32
CA ARG A 98 0.08 -2.71 17.28
C ARG A 98 0.58 -2.87 18.72
N PHE A 99 1.25 -3.99 19.02
CA PHE A 99 1.85 -4.26 20.32
C PHE A 99 3.27 -3.69 20.45
N HIS A 100 3.70 -2.79 19.56
CA HIS A 100 5.02 -2.13 19.58
C HIS A 100 6.17 -3.14 19.73
N ALA A 101 6.02 -4.34 19.16
CA ALA A 101 7.08 -5.32 19.14
C ALA A 101 8.23 -4.74 18.30
N LYS A 102 9.35 -4.39 18.95
CA LYS A 102 10.57 -4.01 18.26
C LYS A 102 10.96 -5.15 17.30
N SER A 103 11.60 -4.83 16.18
CA SER A 103 12.09 -5.85 15.22
C SER A 103 13.09 -6.86 15.85
N TYR A 104 13.58 -6.59 17.07
CA TYR A 104 14.41 -7.46 17.93
C TYR A 104 13.70 -7.92 19.22
N GLY A 105 12.38 -7.75 19.33
CA GLY A 105 11.57 -8.11 20.50
C GLY A 105 11.27 -9.61 20.60
N SER A 106 10.51 -10.00 21.64
CA SER A 106 10.14 -11.41 21.84
C SER A 106 9.31 -11.93 20.65
N ARG A 107 9.75 -13.05 20.06
CA ARG A 107 9.06 -13.71 18.92
C ARG A 107 7.56 -13.92 19.15
N LEU A 108 7.15 -14.12 20.40
CA LEU A 108 5.74 -14.29 20.78
C LEU A 108 4.90 -13.04 20.47
N TRP A 109 5.35 -11.84 20.86
CA TRP A 109 4.61 -10.60 20.58
C TRP A 109 4.51 -10.33 19.07
N SER A 110 5.57 -10.58 18.31
CA SER A 110 5.53 -10.49 16.85
C SER A 110 4.52 -11.47 16.23
N PHE A 111 4.47 -12.70 16.74
CA PHE A 111 3.48 -13.70 16.30
C PHE A 111 2.05 -13.29 16.66
N CYS A 112 1.82 -12.76 17.87
CA CYS A 112 0.51 -12.22 18.26
C CYS A 112 0.07 -11.05 17.36
N ASP A 113 1.00 -10.16 17.00
CA ASP A 113 0.76 -9.05 16.06
C ASP A 113 0.37 -9.56 14.66
N GLN A 114 1.02 -10.63 14.20
CA GLN A 114 0.68 -11.30 12.94
C GLN A 114 -0.71 -11.94 12.99
N LEU A 115 -1.02 -12.70 14.04
CA LEU A 115 -2.35 -13.29 14.24
C LEU A 115 -3.42 -12.21 14.28
N PHE A 116 -3.17 -11.12 14.99
CA PHE A 116 -4.09 -9.99 15.07
C PHE A 116 -4.31 -9.33 13.70
N SER A 117 -3.24 -9.13 12.94
CA SER A 117 -3.32 -8.58 11.58
C SER A 117 -4.14 -9.50 10.65
N ILE A 118 -3.90 -10.81 10.69
CA ILE A 118 -4.54 -11.79 9.79
C ILE A 118 -5.98 -12.11 10.19
N PHE A 119 -6.28 -12.22 11.49
CA PHE A 119 -7.57 -12.70 11.97
C PHE A 119 -8.51 -11.61 12.50
N VAL A 120 -8.04 -10.37 12.66
CA VAL A 120 -8.88 -9.24 13.11
C VAL A 120 -8.88 -8.11 12.10
N VAL A 121 -7.70 -7.59 11.73
CA VAL A 121 -7.61 -6.42 10.85
C VAL A 121 -8.03 -6.76 9.42
N GLN A 122 -7.42 -7.78 8.80
CA GLN A 122 -7.72 -8.16 7.42
C GLN A 122 -9.21 -8.54 7.22
N PRO A 123 -9.85 -9.38 8.07
CA PRO A 123 -11.27 -9.68 7.94
C PRO A 123 -12.13 -8.43 8.07
N SER A 124 -11.79 -7.49 8.96
CA SER A 124 -12.56 -6.25 9.11
C SER A 124 -12.51 -5.38 7.85
N VAL A 125 -11.35 -5.31 7.18
CA VAL A 125 -11.24 -4.61 5.88
C VAL A 125 -12.04 -5.35 4.80
N ILE A 126 -11.98 -6.68 4.77
CA ILE A 126 -12.80 -7.52 3.88
C ILE A 126 -14.30 -7.22 4.07
N LEU A 127 -14.78 -7.13 5.30
CA LEU A 127 -16.19 -6.82 5.59
C LEU A 127 -16.60 -5.44 5.07
N ILE A 128 -15.75 -4.42 5.27
CA ILE A 128 -16.00 -3.05 4.76
C ILE A 128 -16.07 -3.04 3.24
N TRP A 129 -15.07 -3.63 2.58
CA TRP A 129 -14.99 -3.69 1.13
C TRP A 129 -16.17 -4.47 0.54
N ARG A 130 -16.45 -5.67 1.08
CA ARG A 130 -17.54 -6.53 0.59
C ARG A 130 -18.91 -5.89 0.82
N GLY A 131 -19.12 -5.22 1.96
CA GLY A 131 -20.35 -4.48 2.25
C GLY A 131 -20.58 -3.35 1.25
N LEU A 132 -19.61 -2.44 1.10
CA LEU A 132 -19.69 -1.31 0.17
C LEU A 132 -19.87 -1.76 -1.29
N TRP A 133 -19.15 -2.82 -1.69
CA TRP A 133 -19.23 -3.35 -3.05
C TRP A 133 -20.63 -3.87 -3.36
N ASN A 134 -21.16 -4.75 -2.51
CA ASN A 134 -22.47 -5.35 -2.77
C ASN A 134 -23.59 -4.34 -2.65
N ILE A 135 -23.56 -3.40 -1.69
CA ILE A 135 -24.56 -2.32 -1.62
C ILE A 135 -24.69 -1.63 -2.98
N GLN A 136 -23.58 -1.37 -3.67
CA GLN A 136 -23.58 -0.78 -5.01
C GLN A 136 -24.11 -1.73 -6.08
N ASP A 137 -23.81 -3.04 -6.02
CA ASP A 137 -24.36 -4.01 -6.97
C ASP A 137 -25.89 -4.07 -6.92
N TYR A 138 -26.52 -3.85 -5.75
CA TYR A 138 -27.98 -3.79 -5.64
C TYR A 138 -28.59 -2.44 -6.02
N THR A 139 -27.86 -1.35 -5.79
CA THR A 139 -28.44 0.01 -5.88
C THR A 139 -28.08 0.75 -7.18
N LEU A 140 -26.90 0.48 -7.76
CA LEU A 140 -26.37 1.24 -8.87
C LEU A 140 -26.69 0.57 -10.21
N LEU A 141 -27.86 0.85 -10.76
CA LEU A 141 -28.29 0.39 -12.10
C LEU A 141 -28.06 -1.12 -12.33
N PRO A 142 -28.61 -2.02 -11.49
CA PRO A 142 -28.32 -3.46 -11.56
C PRO A 142 -28.71 -4.11 -12.89
N LYS A 143 -29.60 -3.48 -13.67
CA LYS A 143 -30.09 -3.97 -14.96
C LYS A 143 -29.22 -3.55 -16.15
N ASP A 144 -28.27 -2.63 -15.95
CA ASP A 144 -27.44 -2.07 -17.02
C ASP A 144 -25.97 -2.04 -16.56
N PRO A 145 -25.24 -3.18 -16.69
CA PRO A 145 -23.89 -3.30 -16.16
C PRO A 145 -22.90 -2.33 -16.81
N VAL A 146 -23.11 -1.95 -18.08
CA VAL A 146 -22.25 -0.99 -18.79
C VAL A 146 -22.42 0.41 -18.21
N LYS A 147 -23.65 0.91 -18.05
CA LYS A 147 -23.88 2.23 -17.43
C LYS A 147 -23.46 2.22 -15.96
N SER A 148 -23.73 1.13 -15.26
CA SER A 148 -23.33 0.92 -13.87
C SER A 148 -21.80 1.04 -13.71
N ALA A 149 -21.03 0.37 -14.57
CA ALA A 149 -19.57 0.43 -14.58
C ALA A 149 -19.04 1.84 -14.88
N ASN A 150 -19.61 2.52 -15.89
CA ASN A 150 -19.24 3.88 -16.24
C ASN A 150 -19.48 4.88 -15.10
N ILE A 151 -20.64 4.81 -14.46
CA ILE A 151 -20.98 5.69 -13.34
C ILE A 151 -20.09 5.38 -12.13
N SER A 152 -19.85 4.11 -11.82
CA SER A 152 -18.91 3.70 -10.77
C SER A 152 -17.50 4.27 -11.00
N CYS A 153 -16.94 4.09 -12.21
CA CYS A 153 -15.63 4.65 -12.54
C CYS A 153 -15.62 6.17 -12.41
N LEU A 154 -16.59 6.86 -13.02
CA LEU A 154 -16.64 8.31 -13.02
C LEU A 154 -16.82 8.88 -11.60
N ALA A 155 -17.79 8.37 -10.84
CA ALA A 155 -18.07 8.84 -9.48
C ALA A 155 -16.89 8.56 -8.53
N GLY A 156 -16.34 7.35 -8.58
CA GLY A 156 -15.17 6.98 -7.78
C GLY A 156 -13.95 7.88 -8.09
N THR A 157 -13.67 8.14 -9.37
CA THR A 157 -12.60 9.05 -9.78
C THR A 157 -12.86 10.50 -9.34
N LEU A 158 -14.05 11.03 -9.55
CA LEU A 158 -14.37 12.42 -9.18
C LEU A 158 -14.26 12.66 -7.68
N VAL A 159 -14.81 11.76 -6.86
CA VAL A 159 -14.69 11.88 -5.39
C VAL A 159 -13.24 11.77 -4.96
N THR A 160 -12.46 10.86 -5.56
CA THR A 160 -11.02 10.73 -5.27
C THR A 160 -10.25 12.01 -5.60
N ILE A 161 -10.52 12.65 -6.75
CA ILE A 161 -9.92 13.95 -7.11
C ILE A 161 -10.29 15.02 -6.09
N VAL A 162 -11.56 15.10 -5.69
CA VAL A 162 -12.01 16.06 -4.67
C VAL A 162 -11.28 15.85 -3.34
N LEU A 163 -11.14 14.59 -2.90
CA LEU A 163 -10.39 14.28 -1.68
C LEU A 163 -8.91 14.70 -1.79
N TYR A 164 -8.27 14.51 -2.95
CA TYR A 164 -6.90 14.98 -3.17
C TYR A 164 -6.76 16.50 -3.11
N LEU A 165 -7.72 17.24 -3.66
CA LEU A 165 -7.68 18.70 -3.66
C LEU A 165 -7.96 19.26 -2.26
N LEU A 166 -8.78 18.58 -1.46
CA LEU A 166 -9.20 19.04 -0.14
C LEU A 166 -8.31 18.55 1.03
N GLN A 167 -7.43 17.57 0.81
CA GLN A 167 -6.66 16.93 1.89
C GLN A 167 -5.86 17.93 2.74
N ASP A 168 -5.24 18.95 2.12
CA ASP A 168 -4.45 19.94 2.86
C ASP A 168 -5.33 20.83 3.73
N SER A 169 -6.43 21.34 3.17
CA SER A 169 -7.38 22.18 3.90
C SER A 169 -8.05 21.41 5.05
N VAL A 170 -8.44 20.15 4.81
CA VAL A 170 -9.04 19.31 5.86
C VAL A 170 -8.02 18.95 6.93
N ALA A 171 -6.75 18.71 6.58
CA ALA A 171 -5.69 18.47 7.55
C ALA A 171 -5.51 19.69 8.47
N GLU A 172 -5.44 20.89 7.91
CA GLU A 172 -5.31 22.13 8.70
C GLU A 172 -6.51 22.35 9.63
N ILE A 173 -7.73 22.15 9.14
CA ILE A 173 -8.96 22.24 9.96
C ILE A 173 -8.92 21.22 11.09
N THR A 174 -8.53 19.97 10.78
CA THR A 174 -8.53 18.86 11.74
C THR A 174 -7.54 19.09 12.89
N LEU A 175 -6.40 19.72 12.63
CA LEU A 175 -5.43 20.11 13.65
C LEU A 175 -5.97 21.19 14.61
N ALA A 176 -6.95 21.98 14.19
CA ALA A 176 -7.59 22.99 15.04
C ALA A 176 -8.74 22.42 15.91
N LEU A 177 -9.15 21.17 15.69
CA LEU A 177 -10.28 20.56 16.39
C LEU A 177 -9.89 19.90 17.71
N ARG A 178 -10.87 19.80 18.62
CA ARG A 178 -10.76 18.98 19.84
C ARG A 178 -10.71 17.48 19.48
N PRO A 179 -10.07 16.62 20.29
CA PRO A 179 -9.85 15.20 19.96
C PRO A 179 -11.09 14.43 19.47
N CYS A 180 -12.25 14.57 20.12
CA CYS A 180 -13.47 13.86 19.69
C CYS A 180 -14.01 14.36 18.34
N ALA A 181 -13.99 15.67 18.11
CA ALA A 181 -14.44 16.25 16.85
C ALA A 181 -13.48 15.90 15.71
N ARG A 182 -12.17 15.97 16.00
CA ARG A 182 -11.09 15.51 15.13
C ARG A 182 -11.28 14.05 14.73
N PHE A 183 -11.50 13.15 15.69
CA PHE A 183 -11.76 11.74 15.41
C PHE A 183 -12.97 11.55 14.49
N GLY A 184 -14.06 12.28 14.72
CA GLY A 184 -15.26 12.22 13.87
C GLY A 184 -14.97 12.66 12.43
N VAL A 185 -14.23 13.76 12.25
CA VAL A 185 -13.85 14.26 10.91
C VAL A 185 -12.90 13.28 10.20
N GLU A 186 -11.89 12.77 10.90
CA GLU A 186 -10.96 11.76 10.35
C GLU A 186 -11.70 10.50 9.93
N LEU A 187 -12.63 10.01 10.75
CA LEU A 187 -13.43 8.83 10.42
C LEU A 187 -14.28 9.08 9.18
N VAL A 188 -14.99 10.21 9.10
CA VAL A 188 -15.78 10.55 7.90
C VAL A 188 -14.87 10.65 6.67
N TRP A 189 -13.71 11.27 6.80
CA TRP A 189 -12.72 11.40 5.72
C TRP A 189 -12.28 10.03 5.18
N GLN A 190 -11.93 9.11 6.08
CA GLN A 190 -11.52 7.75 5.73
C GLN A 190 -12.67 6.94 5.13
N GLN A 191 -13.90 7.11 5.63
CA GLN A 191 -15.09 6.45 5.08
C GLN A 191 -15.40 6.93 3.66
N LEU A 192 -15.23 8.22 3.38
CA LEU A 192 -15.35 8.77 2.02
C LEU A 192 -14.27 8.21 1.09
N ALA A 193 -13.02 8.13 1.57
CA ALA A 193 -11.91 7.58 0.79
C ALA A 193 -12.10 6.09 0.47
N VAL A 194 -12.42 5.25 1.46
CA VAL A 194 -12.67 3.83 1.18
C VAL A 194 -13.89 3.64 0.28
N ALA A 195 -14.96 4.43 0.46
CA ALA A 195 -16.14 4.36 -0.41
C ALA A 195 -15.81 4.74 -1.86
N SER A 196 -15.06 5.81 -2.10
CA SER A 196 -14.67 6.20 -3.46
C SER A 196 -13.72 5.19 -4.10
N SER A 197 -12.80 4.62 -3.31
CA SER A 197 -11.91 3.54 -3.74
C SER A 197 -12.72 2.32 -4.18
N VAL A 198 -13.58 1.77 -3.31
CA VAL A 198 -14.40 0.60 -3.64
C VAL A 198 -15.28 0.86 -4.87
N THR A 199 -15.87 2.06 -4.97
CA THR A 199 -16.69 2.45 -6.12
C THR A 199 -15.89 2.45 -7.43
N LEU A 200 -14.68 3.00 -7.42
CA LEU A 200 -13.79 3.02 -8.58
C LEU A 200 -13.38 1.59 -8.99
N TRP A 201 -12.92 0.78 -8.02
CA TRP A 201 -12.51 -0.60 -8.25
C TRP A 201 -13.65 -1.45 -8.78
N ARG A 202 -14.86 -1.28 -8.23
CA ARG A 202 -16.06 -1.99 -8.67
C ARG A 202 -16.41 -1.66 -10.12
N GLY A 203 -16.32 -0.40 -10.52
CA GLY A 203 -16.51 -0.01 -11.93
C GLY A 203 -15.49 -0.66 -12.87
N GLN A 204 -14.20 -0.65 -12.50
CA GLN A 204 -13.14 -1.28 -13.28
C GLN A 204 -13.31 -2.80 -13.37
N TRP A 205 -13.70 -3.43 -12.27
CA TRP A 205 -13.93 -4.87 -12.21
C TRP A 205 -15.09 -5.32 -13.09
N VAL A 206 -16.20 -4.58 -13.10
CA VAL A 206 -17.31 -4.87 -14.01
C VAL A 206 -16.86 -4.73 -15.47
N TRP A 207 -16.05 -3.70 -15.80
CA TRP A 207 -15.45 -3.58 -17.12
C TRP A 207 -14.56 -4.77 -17.49
N PHE A 208 -13.70 -5.22 -16.57
CA PHE A 208 -12.86 -6.39 -16.81
C PHE A 208 -13.68 -7.66 -17.00
N ALA A 209 -14.76 -7.85 -16.25
CA ALA A 209 -15.67 -8.97 -16.41
C ALA A 209 -16.40 -8.96 -17.77
N LEU A 210 -16.70 -7.76 -18.32
CA LEU A 210 -17.33 -7.61 -19.63
C LEU A 210 -16.35 -7.76 -20.80
N ILE A 211 -15.05 -7.51 -20.59
CA ILE A 211 -14.03 -7.54 -21.65
C ILE A 211 -13.34 -8.91 -21.70
N PHE A 212 -13.02 -9.49 -20.54
CA PHE A 212 -12.23 -10.71 -20.41
C PHE A 212 -13.12 -11.88 -20.01
N GLU A 213 -13.83 -12.46 -20.97
CA GLU A 213 -14.68 -13.63 -20.75
C GLU A 213 -13.90 -14.95 -20.84
N GLU A 214 -12.87 -14.99 -21.70
CA GLU A 214 -12.08 -16.19 -21.91
C GLU A 214 -11.05 -16.42 -20.81
N LEU A 215 -10.95 -17.66 -20.33
CA LEU A 215 -9.99 -18.06 -19.29
C LEU A 215 -8.54 -17.67 -19.65
N ALA A 216 -8.13 -17.86 -20.91
CA ALA A 216 -6.80 -17.48 -21.37
C ALA A 216 -6.53 -15.98 -21.25
N SER A 217 -7.52 -15.14 -21.53
CA SER A 217 -7.43 -13.69 -21.41
C SER A 217 -7.30 -13.24 -19.95
N MET A 218 -8.05 -13.87 -19.03
CA MET A 218 -7.96 -13.61 -17.59
C MET A 218 -6.56 -13.95 -17.05
N TRP A 219 -6.00 -15.10 -17.45
CA TRP A 219 -4.63 -15.49 -17.09
C TRP A 219 -3.61 -14.49 -17.64
N PHE A 220 -3.73 -14.13 -18.91
CA PHE A 220 -2.80 -13.19 -19.55
C PHE A 220 -2.78 -11.84 -18.83
N VAL A 221 -3.95 -11.24 -18.58
CA VAL A 221 -4.05 -9.93 -17.93
C VAL A 221 -3.55 -9.99 -16.48
N THR A 222 -3.85 -11.06 -15.76
CA THR A 222 -3.38 -11.25 -14.38
C THR A 222 -1.86 -11.35 -14.32
N LEU A 223 -1.25 -12.17 -15.18
CA LEU A 223 0.20 -12.29 -15.27
C LEU A 223 0.85 -10.98 -15.73
N ALA A 224 0.28 -10.33 -16.75
CA ALA A 224 0.78 -9.05 -17.25
C ALA A 224 0.75 -7.97 -16.16
N ALA A 225 -0.32 -7.88 -15.38
CA ALA A 225 -0.42 -6.97 -14.24
C ALA A 225 0.64 -7.26 -13.17
N GLY A 226 0.85 -8.54 -12.81
CA GLY A 226 1.89 -8.94 -11.86
C GLY A 226 3.30 -8.56 -12.32
N TRP A 227 3.61 -8.79 -13.60
CA TRP A 227 4.89 -8.39 -14.20
C TRP A 227 5.05 -6.88 -14.23
N ILE A 228 4.01 -6.13 -14.59
CA ILE A 228 4.04 -4.66 -14.60
C ILE A 228 4.26 -4.12 -13.18
N LEU A 229 3.56 -4.64 -12.17
CA LEU A 229 3.76 -4.25 -10.76
C LEU A 229 5.19 -4.55 -10.30
N THR A 230 5.76 -5.67 -10.72
CA THR A 230 7.16 -6.03 -10.43
C THR A 230 8.14 -5.07 -11.11
N ILE A 231 7.91 -4.72 -12.39
CA ILE A 231 8.74 -3.76 -13.13
C ILE A 231 8.68 -2.37 -12.49
N LEU A 232 7.51 -1.96 -12.01
CA LEU A 232 7.31 -0.71 -11.28
C LEU A 232 7.81 -0.78 -9.84
N ASN A 233 8.20 -1.96 -9.36
CA ASN A 233 8.56 -2.21 -7.96
C ASN A 233 7.46 -1.74 -6.98
N MET A 234 6.25 -2.20 -7.27
CA MET A 234 5.00 -1.94 -6.54
C MET A 234 4.23 -3.24 -6.24
N GLY A 235 4.94 -4.37 -6.13
CA GLY A 235 4.36 -5.66 -5.78
C GLY A 235 3.66 -5.64 -4.42
N GLY A 236 4.13 -4.84 -3.46
CA GLY A 236 3.53 -4.66 -2.15
C GLY A 236 2.12 -4.04 -2.19
N LEU A 237 1.70 -3.41 -3.29
CA LEU A 237 0.31 -2.95 -3.44
C LEU A 237 -0.68 -4.09 -3.69
N SER A 238 -0.20 -5.26 -4.13
CA SER A 238 -1.05 -6.45 -4.32
C SER A 238 -1.38 -7.15 -3.00
N THR A 239 -0.64 -6.84 -1.93
CA THR A 239 -0.83 -7.40 -0.60
C THR A 239 -1.29 -6.31 0.36
N GLN A 240 -2.17 -6.67 1.30
CA GLN A 240 -2.45 -5.73 2.39
C GLN A 240 -1.25 -5.65 3.32
N LEU A 241 -0.98 -4.43 3.76
CA LEU A 241 -0.08 -4.19 4.90
C LEU A 241 -0.67 -4.81 6.16
N GLY A 242 0.19 -5.09 7.15
CA GLY A 242 -0.24 -5.54 8.47
C GLY A 242 -1.14 -4.52 9.20
N ALA A 243 -1.39 -4.74 10.48
CA ALA A 243 -2.08 -3.74 11.30
C ALA A 243 -1.39 -2.37 11.15
N VAL A 244 -2.14 -1.33 10.81
CA VAL A 244 -1.67 0.05 10.77
C VAL A 244 -2.31 0.75 11.95
N PRO A 245 -1.60 0.86 13.09
CA PRO A 245 -2.14 1.50 14.28
C PRO A 245 -2.51 2.94 13.96
N ASP A 246 -3.62 3.37 14.53
CA ASP A 246 -3.99 4.76 14.52
C ASP A 246 -3.00 5.53 15.37
N PRO A 247 -2.55 6.71 14.90
CA PRO A 247 -1.72 7.55 15.74
C PRO A 247 -2.49 7.96 17.00
N PRO A 248 -1.77 8.29 18.08
CA PRO A 248 -2.41 8.83 19.27
C PRO A 248 -3.28 10.03 18.88
N LEU A 249 -4.39 10.23 19.60
CA LEU A 249 -5.29 11.39 19.45
C LEU A 249 -4.65 12.70 19.93
N ASP A 250 -3.34 12.85 19.73
CA ASP A 250 -2.63 14.09 19.96
C ASP A 250 -2.93 15.08 18.84
N ILE A 251 -2.70 16.37 19.10
CA ILE A 251 -3.01 17.45 18.16
C ILE A 251 -1.94 17.53 17.04
N ARG A 252 -0.86 16.74 17.10
CA ARG A 252 0.33 16.97 16.26
C ARG A 252 0.42 16.02 15.07
N THR A 253 -0.13 14.82 15.18
CA THR A 253 -0.01 13.82 14.12
C THR A 253 -1.02 14.07 13.01
N ASP A 254 -0.65 13.91 11.74
CA ASP A 254 -1.56 14.07 10.59
C ASP A 254 -2.03 12.70 10.07
N VAL A 255 -3.34 12.55 9.88
CA VAL A 255 -4.02 11.31 9.43
C VAL A 255 -4.84 11.54 8.16
N ILE A 256 -4.94 12.79 7.70
CA ILE A 256 -5.81 13.18 6.58
C ILE A 256 -5.07 13.01 5.24
N ARG A 257 -3.77 13.33 5.22
CA ARG A 257 -2.96 13.27 4.00
C ARG A 257 -2.68 11.84 3.57
N PHE A 258 -2.92 11.57 2.29
CA PHE A 258 -2.76 10.23 1.74
C PHE A 258 -1.30 9.94 1.39
N PRO A 259 -0.80 8.72 1.67
CA PRO A 259 0.57 8.31 1.38
C PRO A 259 0.82 8.04 -0.12
N ILE A 260 0.79 9.10 -0.95
CA ILE A 260 1.00 9.04 -2.40
C ILE A 260 2.33 9.73 -2.74
N ASP A 261 3.43 9.00 -2.60
CA ASP A 261 4.78 9.55 -2.75
C ASP A 261 5.70 8.75 -3.67
N TYR A 262 5.18 7.84 -4.50
CA TYR A 262 5.95 7.06 -5.47
C TYR A 262 6.99 7.88 -6.28
N VAL A 263 6.53 8.87 -7.07
CA VAL A 263 7.43 9.70 -7.90
C VAL A 263 8.29 10.62 -7.04
N ALA A 264 7.72 11.17 -5.97
CA ALA A 264 8.42 12.07 -5.06
C ALA A 264 9.60 11.37 -4.36
N GLN A 265 9.43 10.12 -3.97
CA GLN A 265 10.49 9.30 -3.39
C GLN A 265 11.60 9.01 -4.40
N ILE A 266 11.25 8.63 -5.63
CA ILE A 266 12.23 8.41 -6.71
C ILE A 266 13.07 9.68 -6.93
N TYR A 267 12.40 10.83 -6.98
CA TYR A 267 13.06 12.13 -7.12
C TYR A 267 13.99 12.45 -5.93
N LYS A 268 13.52 12.28 -4.69
CA LYS A 268 14.31 12.51 -3.48
C LYS A 268 15.58 11.66 -3.48
N THR A 269 15.46 10.36 -3.77
CA THR A 269 16.62 9.44 -3.87
C THR A 269 17.61 9.91 -4.93
N HIS A 270 17.12 10.35 -6.11
CA HIS A 270 17.99 10.85 -7.18
C HIS A 270 18.76 12.11 -6.77
N VAL A 271 18.10 13.07 -6.12
CA VAL A 271 18.72 14.30 -5.64
C VAL A 271 19.78 14.01 -4.58
N GLN A 272 19.46 13.16 -3.59
CA GLN A 272 20.40 12.76 -2.53
C GLN A 272 21.64 12.07 -3.10
N TYR A 273 21.46 11.13 -4.04
CA TYR A 273 22.57 10.44 -4.69
C TYR A 273 23.47 11.41 -5.47
N THR A 274 22.87 12.33 -6.22
CA THR A 274 23.62 13.34 -7.00
C THR A 274 24.42 14.26 -6.08
N ALA A 275 23.87 14.62 -4.92
CA ALA A 275 24.57 15.43 -3.92
C ALA A 275 25.79 14.71 -3.35
N LEU A 276 25.67 13.41 -3.03
CA LEU A 276 26.79 12.61 -2.53
C LEU A 276 27.94 12.47 -3.54
N ILE A 277 27.62 12.23 -4.82
CA ILE A 277 28.65 12.19 -5.87
C ILE A 277 29.43 13.51 -5.91
N LYS A 278 28.73 14.64 -5.84
CA LYS A 278 29.38 15.96 -5.84
C LYS A 278 30.26 16.16 -4.60
N GLN A 279 29.80 15.73 -3.41
CA GLN A 279 30.59 15.79 -2.18
C GLN A 279 31.85 14.92 -2.25
N GLN A 280 31.75 13.70 -2.77
CA GLN A 280 32.91 12.82 -2.95
C GLN A 280 33.92 13.39 -3.95
N GLN A 281 33.44 13.99 -5.05
CA GLN A 281 34.30 14.67 -6.03
C GLN A 281 35.00 15.90 -5.44
N GLN A 282 34.35 16.64 -4.54
CA GLN A 282 34.94 17.78 -3.84
C GLN A 282 35.96 17.36 -2.77
N GLN A 283 35.74 16.23 -2.10
CA GLN A 283 36.64 15.71 -1.05
C GLN A 283 37.91 15.05 -1.63
N GLN A 284 37.88 14.53 -2.86
CA GLN A 284 39.03 13.89 -3.52
C GLN A 284 39.21 14.41 -4.96
N PRO A 285 39.75 15.62 -5.16
CA PRO A 285 40.01 16.19 -6.47
C PRO A 285 41.18 15.45 -7.15
N GLY A 286 40.87 14.36 -7.88
CA GLY A 286 41.85 13.61 -8.68
C GLY A 286 41.74 12.09 -8.60
N GLN A 287 40.99 11.55 -7.63
CA GLN A 287 40.76 10.11 -7.57
C GLN A 287 39.63 9.76 -8.55
N ARG A 288 39.98 9.16 -9.71
CA ARG A 288 38.97 8.60 -10.62
C ARG A 288 38.13 7.62 -9.79
N LEU A 289 36.83 7.88 -9.66
CA LEU A 289 35.86 6.90 -9.15
C LEU A 289 36.19 5.55 -9.78
N SER A 290 36.47 4.54 -8.94
CA SER A 290 36.88 3.20 -9.37
C SER A 290 36.04 2.76 -10.56
N THR A 291 36.68 2.60 -11.71
CA THR A 291 36.06 2.20 -12.98
C THR A 291 35.78 0.69 -12.99
N SER A 292 35.25 0.17 -11.88
CA SER A 292 34.61 -1.14 -11.87
C SER A 292 33.50 -1.15 -12.93
N PRO A 293 33.32 -2.22 -13.71
CA PRO A 293 32.23 -2.31 -14.68
C PRO A 293 30.83 -2.07 -14.08
N LEU A 294 30.69 -2.15 -12.74
CA LEU A 294 29.48 -1.81 -11.99
C LEU A 294 29.21 -0.31 -11.83
N SER A 295 30.22 0.58 -11.91
CA SER A 295 30.04 2.04 -11.74
C SER A 295 29.77 2.78 -13.06
N LYS A 296 29.82 2.08 -14.20
CA LYS A 296 29.69 2.67 -15.55
C LYS A 296 28.26 2.91 -16.10
N PRO A 297 27.13 2.38 -15.59
CA PRO A 297 25.88 2.47 -16.35
C PRO A 297 25.06 3.76 -16.15
N LEU A 298 25.63 4.88 -15.67
CA LEU A 298 24.82 6.10 -15.44
C LEU A 298 25.38 7.41 -16.03
N LEU A 299 26.60 7.45 -16.54
CA LEU A 299 27.17 8.67 -17.15
C LEU A 299 27.08 8.70 -18.69
N LYS A 300 26.65 7.60 -19.33
CA LYS A 300 26.54 7.49 -20.80
C LYS A 300 25.24 6.89 -21.32
N THR A 301 24.23 6.74 -20.47
CA THR A 301 22.98 6.08 -20.87
C THR A 301 21.98 7.15 -21.31
N ASN A 302 21.58 7.09 -22.58
CA ASN A 302 20.59 7.99 -23.18
C ASN A 302 19.35 8.14 -22.27
N ARG A 303 18.83 9.36 -22.15
CA ARG A 303 17.73 9.78 -21.24
C ARG A 303 16.46 8.89 -21.26
N GLY A 304 16.28 8.04 -22.28
CA GLY A 304 15.17 7.09 -22.39
C GLY A 304 15.35 5.80 -21.61
N THR A 305 16.56 5.22 -21.57
CA THR A 305 16.79 3.87 -20.99
C THR A 305 17.03 3.91 -19.48
N ALA A 306 17.52 5.03 -18.96
CA ALA A 306 17.69 5.23 -17.52
C ALA A 306 16.34 5.10 -16.77
N LYS A 307 15.22 5.54 -17.37
CA LYS A 307 13.88 5.47 -16.77
C LYS A 307 13.33 4.04 -16.59
N ALA A 308 13.83 3.06 -17.34
CA ALA A 308 13.32 1.69 -17.31
C ALA A 308 14.12 0.74 -16.40
N LEU A 309 15.32 1.15 -15.94
CA LEU A 309 16.29 0.29 -15.26
C LEU A 309 16.62 0.70 -13.82
N TYR A 310 15.86 1.63 -13.23
CA TYR A 310 15.98 1.98 -11.81
C TYR A 310 15.71 0.87 -10.76
N PRO A 311 15.18 -0.34 -11.06
CA PRO A 311 15.07 -1.41 -10.05
C PRO A 311 16.42 -1.96 -9.51
N LEU A 312 17.56 -1.46 -9.99
CA LEU A 312 18.90 -1.96 -9.62
C LEU A 312 19.68 -1.06 -8.64
N LEU A 313 19.05 -0.03 -8.05
CA LEU A 313 19.73 0.97 -7.23
C LEU A 313 19.53 0.85 -5.71
N ASP A 314 19.20 -0.34 -5.21
CA ASP A 314 19.31 -0.69 -3.77
C ASP A 314 20.76 -0.74 -3.24
N GLU A 315 21.76 -0.35 -4.05
CA GLU A 315 23.18 -0.49 -3.73
C GLU A 315 23.83 0.74 -3.09
N ILE A 316 23.05 1.64 -2.51
CA ILE A 316 23.57 2.76 -1.73
C ILE A 316 22.81 2.83 -0.42
N GLN A 317 23.35 2.16 0.59
CA GLN A 317 23.02 2.48 1.97
C GLN A 317 23.44 3.92 2.24
N LEU A 318 22.47 4.82 2.15
CA LEU A 318 22.59 6.17 2.65
C LEU A 318 22.50 6.09 4.18
N PRO A 319 23.42 6.71 4.94
CA PRO A 319 23.21 6.87 6.36
C PRO A 319 21.90 7.65 6.58
N LEU A 320 21.01 7.07 7.37
CA LEU A 320 19.81 7.75 7.85
C LEU A 320 20.22 9.08 8.50
N PRO A 321 19.47 10.19 8.28
CA PRO A 321 19.62 11.34 9.15
C PRO A 321 19.31 10.89 10.58
N ASP A 322 20.30 11.03 11.46
CA ASP A 322 20.07 10.89 12.89
C ASP A 322 18.88 11.76 13.28
N SER A 323 17.95 11.17 14.03
CA SER A 323 16.73 11.77 14.60
C SER A 323 15.58 12.08 13.63
N LEU A 324 14.68 11.09 13.48
CA LEU A 324 13.26 11.42 13.53
C LEU A 324 12.93 11.67 15.02
N PRO A 325 12.40 12.85 15.40
CA PRO A 325 11.99 13.09 16.78
C PRO A 325 10.91 12.07 17.16
N SER A 326 11.10 11.51 18.36
CA SER A 326 10.29 10.50 19.04
C SER A 326 8.79 10.78 19.05
#